data_AF-A0A8X6LWK4-F1
#
_entry.id   AF-A0A8X6LWK4-F1
#
_cell.length_a   1.000
_cell.length_b   1.000
_cell.length_c   1.000
_cell.angle_alpha   90.00
_cell.angle_beta   90.00
_cell.angle_gamma   90.00
#
_symmetry.space_group_name_H-M   'P 1'
#
loop_
_entity.id
_entity.type
_entity.pdbx_description
1 polymer ?
#
loop_
_entity_poly.entity_id
_entity_poly.type
_entity_poly.pdbx_seq_one_letter_code
_entity_poly.pdbx_strand_id
1 'polypeptide(L)'
;MQRLWKQPLQWDERVPADIKLECRSVSDTGKINVQLIIAKRRVAPLKPVSLPRLELCGAFLLVNLMNLTCKALNYPISRAQFYTDSTIVLSLIGSHASRWKTFVANRVAKIQTLSSITQWHHISGSANPADLATRGVSFSTLLTSIWLCDPKFLHETFPFQTDSSVPSLNDAVPEERCCTLQSTIVLNHLPDGNDLLHKFSSLSKLKRVIYCLRFVNNCKNSKDKTIGFLKTNELNNALYILI
;
A
#
# COMPACT_ATOMS: atom_id res chain seq x y z
N MET A 1 -11.01 -30.26 -9.27
CA MET A 1 -11.48 -28.95 -8.73
C MET A 1 -12.29 -29.02 -7.41
N GLN A 2 -12.56 -30.18 -6.78
CA GLN A 2 -13.34 -30.22 -5.51
C GLN A 2 -12.67 -30.93 -4.30
N ARG A 3 -11.41 -31.37 -4.38
CA ARG A 3 -10.70 -32.00 -3.22
C ARG A 3 -9.51 -31.22 -2.66
N LEU A 4 -9.16 -30.07 -3.24
CA LEU A 4 -8.07 -29.21 -2.76
C LEU A 4 -8.46 -28.25 -1.61
N TRP A 5 -9.66 -28.40 -1.05
CA TRP A 5 -10.26 -27.45 -0.09
C TRP A 5 -10.32 -27.97 1.36
N LYS A 6 -9.65 -29.08 1.68
CA LYS A 6 -9.67 -29.69 3.04
C LYS A 6 -8.38 -29.49 3.84
N GLN A 7 -7.45 -28.64 3.41
CA GLN A 7 -6.23 -28.36 4.17
C GLN A 7 -6.25 -26.94 4.76
N PRO A 8 -5.96 -26.77 6.06
CA PRO A 8 -5.96 -25.46 6.71
C PRO A 8 -4.64 -24.75 6.37
N LEU A 9 -4.66 -23.90 5.35
CA LEU A 9 -3.54 -23.00 5.06
C LEU A 9 -3.68 -21.73 5.91
N GLN A 10 -2.70 -21.50 6.79
CA GLN A 10 -2.68 -20.40 7.75
C GLN A 10 -2.44 -19.00 7.10
N TRP A 11 -3.38 -18.11 7.39
CA TRP A 11 -3.37 -16.68 7.80
C TRP A 11 -2.45 -15.56 7.25
N ASP A 12 -1.51 -15.76 6.33
CA ASP A 12 -0.84 -14.60 5.71
C ASP A 12 -1.40 -14.29 4.31
N GLU A 13 -2.35 -13.34 4.31
CA GLU A 13 -3.36 -13.01 3.28
C GLU A 13 -2.88 -12.85 1.83
N ARG A 14 -3.80 -13.14 0.92
CA ARG A 14 -3.59 -13.09 -0.52
C ARG A 14 -4.75 -12.35 -1.21
N VAL A 15 -4.40 -11.53 -2.19
CA VAL A 15 -5.25 -10.50 -2.80
C VAL A 15 -5.26 -10.67 -4.33
N PRO A 16 -6.30 -10.27 -5.08
CA PRO A 16 -6.37 -10.59 -6.49
C PRO A 16 -5.67 -9.53 -7.33
N ALA A 17 -4.88 -10.01 -8.29
CA ALA A 17 -4.77 -9.45 -9.62
C ALA A 17 -4.25 -10.56 -10.52
N ASP A 18 -4.61 -10.48 -11.79
CA ASP A 18 -3.98 -11.30 -12.80
C ASP A 18 -2.67 -10.62 -13.18
N ILE A 19 -1.57 -11.34 -12.97
CA ILE A 19 -0.23 -10.81 -13.19
C ILE A 19 0.38 -11.60 -14.32
N LYS A 20 0.95 -10.88 -15.27
CA LYS A 20 1.72 -11.41 -16.39
C LYS A 20 3.11 -10.79 -16.33
N LEU A 21 4.16 -11.61 -16.38
CA LEU A 21 5.54 -11.18 -16.55
C LEU A 21 6.06 -11.66 -17.89
N GLU A 22 6.58 -10.73 -18.67
CA GLU A 22 7.19 -10.99 -19.98
C GLU A 22 8.65 -10.59 -19.97
N CYS A 23 9.48 -11.36 -20.66
CA CYS A 23 10.85 -10.99 -20.98
C CYS A 23 10.88 -10.39 -22.38
N ARG A 24 11.45 -9.20 -22.50
CA ARG A 24 11.70 -8.52 -23.77
C ARG A 24 13.19 -8.49 -24.04
N SER A 25 13.61 -9.07 -25.16
CA SER A 25 14.99 -9.04 -25.65
C SER A 25 15.09 -8.30 -26.98
N VAL A 26 16.17 -7.55 -27.19
CA VAL A 26 16.48 -6.90 -28.46
C VAL A 26 17.77 -7.53 -28.98
N SER A 27 17.72 -8.13 -30.17
CA SER A 27 18.89 -8.67 -30.84
C SER A 27 19.76 -7.55 -31.43
N ASP A 28 21.01 -7.85 -31.77
CA ASP A 28 21.94 -6.90 -32.39
C ASP A 28 21.41 -6.33 -33.73
N THR A 29 20.54 -7.08 -34.40
CA THR A 29 19.86 -6.67 -35.64
C THR A 29 18.64 -5.77 -35.40
N GLY A 30 18.34 -5.41 -34.15
CA GLY A 30 17.17 -4.64 -33.75
C GLY A 30 15.88 -5.45 -33.64
N LYS A 31 15.92 -6.77 -33.87
CA LYS A 31 14.74 -7.64 -33.74
C LYS A 31 14.31 -7.73 -32.27
N ILE A 32 13.05 -7.40 -32.00
CA ILE A 32 12.44 -7.49 -30.67
C ILE A 32 11.74 -8.84 -30.53
N ASN A 33 12.04 -9.55 -29.45
CA ASN A 33 11.33 -10.76 -29.03
C ASN A 33 10.71 -10.54 -27.66
N VAL A 34 9.46 -10.96 -27.51
CA VAL A 34 8.69 -10.88 -26.26
C VAL A 34 8.25 -12.30 -25.93
N GLN A 35 8.45 -12.71 -24.69
CA GLN A 35 8.10 -14.05 -24.23
C GLN A 35 7.49 -14.01 -22.84
N LEU A 36 6.32 -14.63 -22.68
CA LEU A 36 5.73 -14.89 -21.38
C LEU A 36 6.65 -15.77 -20.52
N ILE A 37 7.05 -15.27 -19.35
CA ILE A 37 7.85 -16.01 -18.37
C ILE A 37 6.95 -16.66 -17.34
N ILE A 38 6.02 -15.88 -16.76
CA ILE A 38 5.11 -16.38 -15.74
C ILE A 38 3.82 -15.57 -15.75
N ALA A 39 2.70 -16.27 -15.61
CA ALA A 39 1.41 -15.67 -15.33
C ALA A 39 0.83 -16.27 -14.03
N LYS A 40 0.19 -15.43 -13.23
CA LYS A 40 -0.43 -15.85 -11.98
C LYS A 40 -1.78 -15.17 -11.82
N ARG A 41 -2.81 -15.99 -11.58
CA ARG A 41 -4.18 -15.55 -11.31
C ARG A 41 -4.57 -15.87 -9.87
N ARG A 42 -5.43 -15.03 -9.30
CA ARG A 42 -6.04 -15.32 -7.99
C ARG A 42 -7.49 -14.86 -7.92
N VAL A 43 -8.34 -15.70 -7.34
CA VAL A 43 -9.77 -15.40 -7.09
C VAL A 43 -9.92 -14.36 -5.98
N ALA A 44 -10.91 -13.47 -6.15
CA ALA A 44 -11.23 -12.41 -5.20
C ALA A 44 -11.64 -12.95 -3.81
N PRO A 45 -11.37 -12.21 -2.72
CA PRO A 45 -11.78 -12.60 -1.37
C PRO A 45 -13.30 -12.61 -1.22
N LEU A 46 -13.82 -13.45 -0.32
CA LEU A 46 -15.25 -13.48 0.03
C LEU A 46 -15.69 -12.25 0.85
N LYS A 47 -14.74 -11.60 1.54
CA LYS A 47 -15.02 -10.35 2.27
C LYS A 47 -14.93 -9.16 1.30
N PRO A 48 -15.83 -8.17 1.42
CA PRO A 48 -15.81 -7.00 0.56
C PRO A 48 -14.54 -6.19 0.80
N VAL A 49 -13.80 -5.92 -0.27
CA VAL A 49 -12.61 -5.08 -0.29
C VAL A 49 -12.79 -4.09 -1.44
N SER A 50 -12.38 -2.84 -1.24
CA SER A 50 -12.50 -1.81 -2.27
C SER A 50 -11.62 -2.13 -3.48
N LEU A 51 -12.08 -1.75 -4.67
CA LEU A 51 -11.35 -1.96 -5.93
C LEU A 51 -9.91 -1.40 -5.89
N PRO A 52 -9.64 -0.17 -5.40
CA PRO A 52 -8.27 0.36 -5.31
C PRO A 52 -7.33 -0.49 -4.43
N ARG A 53 -7.87 -1.11 -3.37
CA ARG A 53 -7.09 -1.99 -2.51
C ARG A 53 -6.76 -3.30 -3.23
N LEU A 54 -7.67 -3.83 -4.06
CA LEU A 54 -7.40 -5.04 -4.85
C LEU A 54 -6.29 -4.76 -5.86
N GLU A 55 -6.43 -3.68 -6.63
CA GLU A 55 -5.44 -3.27 -7.63
C GLU A 55 -4.06 -3.01 -7.02
N LEU A 56 -3.99 -2.30 -5.88
CA LEU A 56 -2.72 -2.07 -5.16
C LEU A 56 -2.04 -3.38 -4.75
N CYS A 57 -2.83 -4.40 -4.40
CA CYS A 57 -2.24 -5.67 -4.04
C CYS A 57 -1.80 -6.48 -5.25
N GLY A 58 -2.43 -6.27 -6.40
CA GLY A 58 -1.90 -6.71 -7.68
C GLY A 58 -0.51 -6.15 -7.93
N ALA A 59 -0.35 -4.83 -7.80
CA ALA A 59 0.94 -4.16 -7.89
C ALA A 59 1.96 -4.73 -6.89
N PHE A 60 1.56 -4.96 -5.63
CA PHE A 60 2.42 -5.58 -4.62
C PHE A 60 2.85 -7.02 -5.01
N LEU A 61 1.93 -7.83 -5.53
CA LEU A 61 2.25 -9.19 -5.95
C LEU A 61 3.15 -9.18 -7.21
N LEU A 62 2.95 -8.22 -8.12
CA LEU A 62 3.73 -8.05 -9.34
C LEU A 62 5.21 -7.77 -9.02
N VAL A 63 5.51 -6.83 -8.11
CA VAL A 63 6.91 -6.53 -7.73
C VAL A 63 7.59 -7.69 -7.02
N ASN A 64 6.85 -8.44 -6.19
CA ASN A 64 7.40 -9.62 -5.53
C ASN A 64 7.69 -10.72 -6.53
N LEU A 65 6.77 -10.96 -7.48
CA LEU A 65 6.96 -11.95 -8.52
C LEU A 65 8.16 -11.58 -9.40
N MET A 66 8.28 -10.33 -9.82
CA MET A 66 9.42 -9.83 -10.57
C MET A 66 10.73 -10.09 -9.82
N ASN A 67 10.82 -9.70 -8.54
CA ASN A 67 12.01 -9.92 -7.73
C ASN A 67 12.39 -11.41 -7.59
N LEU A 68 11.39 -12.28 -7.39
CA LEU A 68 11.62 -13.73 -7.33
C LEU A 68 12.07 -14.28 -8.69
N THR A 69 11.43 -13.86 -9.77
CA THR A 69 11.75 -14.29 -11.13
C THR A 69 13.14 -13.82 -11.54
N CYS A 70 13.52 -12.58 -11.25
CA CYS A 70 14.88 -12.07 -11.50
C CYS A 70 15.95 -12.84 -10.72
N LYS A 71 15.66 -13.27 -9.49
CA LYS A 71 16.60 -14.09 -8.70
C LYS A 71 16.70 -15.52 -9.21
N ALA A 72 15.61 -16.07 -9.73
CA ALA A 72 15.57 -17.43 -10.27
C ALA A 72 16.16 -17.52 -11.69
N LEU A 73 15.96 -16.47 -12.51
CA LEU A 73 16.61 -16.32 -13.80
C LEU A 73 18.07 -15.96 -13.54
N ASN A 74 18.96 -16.93 -13.64
CA ASN A 74 20.41 -16.73 -13.54
C ASN A 74 20.97 -16.04 -14.81
N TYR A 75 20.39 -14.89 -15.17
CA TYR A 75 20.67 -14.13 -16.39
C TYR A 75 20.63 -12.62 -16.08
N PRO A 76 21.54 -11.80 -16.64
CA PRO A 76 21.56 -10.36 -16.39
C PRO A 76 20.33 -9.67 -16.99
N ILE A 77 19.45 -9.15 -16.12
CA ILE A 77 18.28 -8.37 -16.53
C ILE A 77 18.65 -6.89 -16.53
N SER A 78 18.63 -6.27 -17.71
CA SER A 78 19.01 -4.86 -17.85
C SER A 78 17.99 -3.90 -17.23
N ARG A 79 16.69 -4.22 -17.31
CA ARG A 79 15.60 -3.36 -16.85
C ARG A 79 14.40 -4.19 -16.39
N ALA A 80 13.77 -3.77 -15.29
CA ALA A 80 12.44 -4.21 -14.87
C ALA A 80 11.47 -3.03 -15.00
N GLN A 81 10.34 -3.23 -15.67
CA GLN A 81 9.29 -2.24 -15.89
C GLN A 81 7.94 -2.83 -15.45
N PHE A 82 7.05 -1.98 -14.94
CA PHE A 82 5.75 -2.34 -14.40
C PHE A 82 4.65 -1.53 -15.08
N TYR A 83 3.55 -2.17 -15.45
CA TYR A 83 2.44 -1.55 -16.16
C TYR A 83 1.13 -1.79 -15.40
N THR A 84 0.30 -0.75 -15.32
CA THR A 84 -1.03 -0.80 -14.70
C THR A 84 -1.96 0.19 -15.40
N ASP A 85 -3.23 -0.15 -15.51
CA ASP A 85 -4.30 0.74 -15.99
C ASP A 85 -4.97 1.54 -14.87
N SER A 86 -4.65 1.23 -13.61
CA SER A 86 -5.10 2.01 -12.47
C SER A 86 -4.19 3.20 -12.21
N THR A 87 -4.65 4.38 -12.62
CA THR A 87 -4.07 5.68 -12.25
C THR A 87 -4.07 5.90 -10.73
N ILE A 88 -5.08 5.35 -10.03
CA ILE A 88 -5.17 5.39 -8.57
C ILE A 88 -3.98 4.65 -7.96
N VAL A 89 -3.67 3.44 -8.43
CA VAL A 89 -2.50 2.67 -7.94
C VAL A 89 -1.20 3.41 -8.18
N LEU A 90 -1.00 3.99 -9.38
CA LEU A 90 0.19 4.79 -9.67
C LEU A 90 0.36 5.93 -8.70
N SER A 91 -0.73 6.62 -8.39
CA SER A 91 -0.68 7.76 -7.47
C SER A 91 -0.46 7.36 -6.01
N LEU A 92 -1.02 6.22 -5.58
CA LEU A 92 -0.72 5.62 -4.27
C LEU A 92 0.77 5.27 -4.13
N ILE A 93 1.37 4.69 -5.17
CA ILE A 93 2.80 4.31 -5.22
C ILE A 93 3.70 5.55 -5.32
N GLY A 94 3.28 6.59 -6.02
CA GLY A 94 4.04 7.83 -6.19
C GLY A 94 4.13 8.70 -4.94
N SER A 95 3.21 8.52 -3.98
CA SER A 95 3.20 9.28 -2.72
C SER A 95 3.95 8.56 -1.60
N HIS A 96 4.43 9.32 -0.61
CA HIS A 96 5.09 8.75 0.56
C HIS A 96 4.13 7.84 1.37
N ALA A 97 4.58 6.64 1.75
CA ALA A 97 3.75 5.63 2.40
C ALA A 97 3.02 6.11 3.67
N SER A 98 3.60 7.04 4.43
CA SER A 98 3.01 7.59 5.66
C SER A 98 1.72 8.40 5.43
N ARG A 99 1.45 8.84 4.19
CA ARG A 99 0.22 9.55 3.83
C ARG A 99 -1.01 8.64 3.96
N TRP A 100 -0.82 7.33 3.88
CA TRP A 100 -1.91 6.38 3.74
C TRP A 100 -2.30 5.70 5.06
N LYS A 101 -3.53 5.19 5.11
CA LYS A 101 -3.97 4.26 6.16
C LYS A 101 -3.12 2.99 6.13
N THR A 102 -2.99 2.33 7.28
CA THR A 102 -2.04 1.22 7.54
C THR A 102 -2.02 0.13 6.45
N PHE A 103 -3.18 -0.27 5.92
CA PHE A 103 -3.26 -1.30 4.88
C PHE A 103 -2.51 -0.91 3.59
N VAL A 104 -2.74 0.32 3.13
CA VAL A 104 -2.14 0.88 1.92
C VAL A 104 -0.69 1.26 2.20
N ALA A 105 -0.41 1.93 3.32
CA ALA A 105 0.92 2.34 3.73
C ALA A 105 1.91 1.15 3.74
N ASN A 106 1.53 0.03 4.37
CA ASN A 106 2.37 -1.15 4.46
C ASN A 106 2.71 -1.77 3.09
N ARG A 107 1.80 -1.66 2.11
CA ARG A 107 2.00 -2.21 0.76
C ARG A 107 2.80 -1.25 -0.10
N VAL A 108 2.48 0.04 -0.06
CA VAL A 108 3.23 1.10 -0.73
C VAL A 108 4.69 1.10 -0.28
N ALA A 109 4.96 1.01 1.02
CA ALA A 109 6.33 0.94 1.54
C ALA A 109 7.13 -0.25 0.99
N LYS A 110 6.49 -1.43 0.89
CA LYS A 110 7.13 -2.63 0.33
C LYS A 110 7.35 -2.51 -1.17
N ILE A 111 6.39 -1.94 -1.90
CA ILE A 111 6.54 -1.66 -3.33
C ILE A 111 7.73 -0.72 -3.55
N GLN A 112 7.77 0.40 -2.82
CA GLN A 112 8.85 1.39 -2.89
C GLN A 112 10.23 0.84 -2.48
N THR A 113 10.28 -0.25 -1.70
CA THR A 113 11.53 -0.95 -1.36
C THR A 113 12.02 -1.84 -2.51
N LEU A 114 11.11 -2.35 -3.35
CA LEU A 114 11.41 -3.31 -4.42
C LEU A 114 11.42 -2.68 -5.82
N SER A 115 10.86 -1.48 -5.97
CA SER A 115 10.83 -0.75 -7.24
C SER A 115 10.79 0.76 -7.03
N SER A 116 11.25 1.50 -8.04
CA SER A 116 11.14 2.95 -8.16
C SER A 116 9.88 3.33 -8.94
N ILE A 117 9.25 4.45 -8.59
CA ILE A 117 8.12 5.02 -9.33
C ILE A 117 8.44 5.24 -10.82
N THR A 118 9.70 5.50 -11.17
CA THR A 118 10.17 5.69 -12.56
C THR A 118 10.09 4.41 -13.41
N GLN A 119 9.86 3.25 -12.78
CA GLN A 119 9.66 1.97 -13.45
C GLN A 119 8.19 1.65 -13.69
N TRP A 120 7.27 2.45 -13.17
CA TRP A 120 5.82 2.24 -13.27
C TRP A 120 5.21 3.11 -14.35
N HIS A 121 4.39 2.51 -15.19
CA HIS A 121 3.77 3.16 -16.33
C HIS A 121 2.28 2.91 -16.37
N HIS A 122 1.54 3.94 -16.78
CA HIS A 122 0.14 3.80 -17.11
C HIS A 122 -0.03 3.16 -18.49
N ILE A 123 -0.99 2.25 -18.61
CA ILE A 123 -1.47 1.74 -19.89
C ILE A 123 -2.99 1.83 -19.93
N SER A 124 -3.59 1.93 -21.11
CA SER A 124 -5.05 1.81 -21.21
C SER A 124 -5.51 0.42 -20.78
N GLY A 125 -6.70 0.32 -20.19
CA GLY A 125 -7.28 -0.99 -19.83
C GLY A 125 -7.44 -1.93 -21.03
N SER A 126 -7.59 -1.40 -22.25
CA SER A 126 -7.61 -2.20 -23.49
C SER A 126 -6.24 -2.78 -23.87
N ALA A 127 -5.16 -2.19 -23.39
CA ALA A 127 -3.80 -2.68 -23.54
C ALA A 127 -3.34 -3.52 -22.34
N ASN A 128 -4.15 -3.64 -21.29
CA ASN A 128 -3.84 -4.43 -20.10
C ASN A 128 -4.27 -5.90 -20.27
N PRO A 129 -3.32 -6.85 -20.44
CA PRO A 129 -3.67 -8.25 -20.62
C PRO A 129 -4.33 -8.84 -19.36
N ALA A 130 -3.99 -8.35 -18.15
CA ALA A 130 -4.56 -8.84 -16.89
C ALA A 130 -6.09 -8.78 -16.85
N ASP A 131 -6.68 -7.79 -17.49
CA ASP A 131 -8.12 -7.56 -17.49
C ASP A 131 -8.90 -8.67 -18.22
N LEU A 132 -8.28 -9.31 -19.21
CA LEU A 132 -8.89 -10.45 -19.91
C LEU A 132 -8.96 -11.70 -19.02
N ALA A 133 -7.95 -11.90 -18.18
CA ALA A 133 -7.92 -13.01 -17.26
C ALA A 133 -8.98 -12.84 -16.14
N THR A 134 -9.33 -11.61 -15.76
CA THR A 134 -10.30 -11.36 -14.69
C THR A 134 -11.73 -11.55 -15.17
N ARG A 135 -12.06 -11.06 -16.38
CA ARG A 135 -13.42 -11.05 -16.95
C ARG A 135 -13.89 -12.41 -17.49
N GLY A 136 -12.95 -13.29 -17.82
CA GLY A 136 -13.26 -14.54 -18.51
C GLY A 136 -13.52 -14.30 -19.99
N VAL A 137 -12.86 -15.08 -20.84
CA VAL A 137 -12.91 -14.93 -22.29
C VAL A 137 -13.10 -16.31 -22.93
N SER A 138 -13.78 -16.36 -24.08
CA SER A 138 -13.94 -17.61 -24.84
C SER A 138 -12.57 -18.12 -25.31
N PHE A 139 -12.46 -19.43 -25.56
CA PHE A 139 -11.21 -20.02 -26.03
C PHE A 139 -10.75 -19.44 -27.38
N SER A 140 -11.67 -19.24 -28.32
CA SER A 140 -11.36 -18.65 -29.63
C SER A 140 -10.84 -17.23 -29.52
N THR A 141 -11.43 -16.41 -28.65
CA THR A 141 -10.97 -15.03 -28.42
C THR A 141 -9.66 -15.01 -27.62
N LEU A 142 -9.44 -15.96 -26.70
CA LEU A 142 -8.18 -16.06 -25.94
C LEU A 142 -6.97 -16.25 -26.87
N LEU A 143 -7.10 -17.14 -27.86
CA LEU A 143 -6.03 -17.47 -28.82
C LEU A 143 -5.53 -16.27 -29.62
N THR A 144 -6.38 -15.27 -29.86
CA THR A 144 -6.05 -14.06 -30.61
C THR A 144 -5.91 -12.83 -29.72
N SER A 145 -6.01 -13.00 -28.40
CA SER A 145 -6.00 -11.89 -27.44
C SER A 145 -4.59 -11.45 -27.07
N ILE A 146 -4.48 -10.22 -26.56
CA ILE A 146 -3.24 -9.66 -26.00
C ILE A 146 -2.68 -10.47 -24.81
N TRP A 147 -3.49 -11.36 -24.21
CA TRP A 147 -3.00 -12.26 -23.18
C TRP A 147 -2.01 -13.29 -23.73
N LEU A 148 -2.22 -13.81 -24.94
CA LEU A 148 -1.34 -14.80 -25.58
C LEU A 148 -0.46 -14.23 -26.69
N CYS A 149 -0.91 -13.16 -27.37
CA CYS A 149 -0.20 -12.55 -28.50
C CYS A 149 0.64 -11.32 -28.13
N ASP A 150 0.73 -11.03 -26.84
CA ASP A 150 1.40 -9.87 -26.24
C ASP A 150 0.84 -8.49 -26.69
N PRO A 151 0.89 -7.47 -25.81
CA PRO A 151 0.54 -6.12 -26.22
C PRO A 151 1.46 -5.53 -27.29
N LYS A 152 0.89 -4.85 -28.29
CA LYS A 152 1.64 -4.26 -29.42
C LYS A 152 2.79 -3.35 -28.98
N PHE A 153 2.57 -2.56 -27.93
CA PHE A 153 3.57 -1.61 -27.43
C PHE A 153 4.88 -2.28 -26.99
N LEU A 154 4.87 -3.56 -26.63
CA LEU A 154 6.09 -4.28 -26.25
C LEU A 154 7.02 -4.55 -27.44
N HIS A 155 6.48 -4.53 -28.65
CA HIS A 155 7.23 -4.68 -29.90
C HIS A 155 7.76 -3.34 -30.44
N GLU A 156 7.48 -2.23 -29.76
CA GLU A 156 8.00 -0.91 -30.13
C GLU A 156 9.37 -0.63 -29.50
N THR A 157 10.09 0.34 -30.04
CA THR A 157 11.39 0.78 -29.49
C THR A 157 11.18 1.56 -28.19
N PHE A 158 11.93 1.20 -27.15
CA PHE A 158 11.86 1.89 -25.86
C PHE A 158 12.59 3.26 -25.91
N PRO A 159 12.07 4.32 -25.28
CA PRO A 159 10.80 4.39 -24.54
C PRO A 159 9.61 4.57 -25.49
N PHE A 160 8.57 3.75 -25.31
CA PHE A 160 7.31 3.91 -26.05
C PHE A 160 6.37 4.88 -25.31
N GLN A 161 5.46 5.53 -26.04
CA GLN A 161 4.51 6.50 -25.48
C GLN A 161 3.54 5.77 -24.53
N THR A 162 3.81 5.88 -23.24
CA THR A 162 2.83 5.58 -22.19
C THR A 162 2.17 6.89 -21.77
N ASP A 163 0.90 6.85 -21.37
CA ASP A 163 0.18 8.02 -20.85
C ASP A 163 0.83 8.46 -19.52
N SER A 164 1.98 9.12 -19.59
CA SER A 164 2.93 9.31 -18.48
C SER A 164 2.53 10.41 -17.50
N SER A 165 1.28 10.87 -17.52
CA SER A 165 0.81 11.81 -16.51
C SER A 165 0.53 11.04 -15.22
N VAL A 166 1.46 11.10 -14.25
CA VAL A 166 1.12 10.78 -12.86
C VAL A 166 0.02 11.76 -12.46
N PRO A 167 -1.22 11.30 -12.19
CA PRO A 167 -2.26 12.22 -11.80
C PRO A 167 -1.89 12.81 -10.44
N SER A 168 -1.80 14.14 -10.38
CA SER A 168 -1.78 14.86 -9.11
C SER A 168 -3.09 14.56 -8.39
N LEU A 169 -3.02 13.97 -7.19
CA LEU A 169 -4.20 13.77 -6.34
C LEU A 169 -4.62 15.11 -5.77
N ASN A 170 -5.45 15.83 -6.52
CA ASN A 170 -6.10 17.03 -6.03
C ASN A 170 -7.33 16.68 -5.16
N ASP A 171 -7.85 15.45 -5.27
CA ASP A 171 -9.02 14.98 -4.53
C ASP A 171 -8.66 14.11 -3.33
N ALA A 172 -9.43 14.27 -2.25
CA ALA A 172 -9.31 13.48 -1.03
C ALA A 172 -9.55 11.99 -1.34
N VAL A 173 -8.48 11.21 -1.40
CA VAL A 173 -8.58 9.76 -1.60
C VAL A 173 -9.09 9.12 -0.30
N PRO A 174 -10.09 8.22 -0.34
CA PRO A 174 -10.63 7.56 0.87
C PRO A 174 -9.58 6.85 1.75
N GLU A 175 -8.42 6.52 1.17
CA GLU A 175 -7.30 5.84 1.83
C GLU A 175 -6.29 6.78 2.48
N GLU A 176 -6.44 8.10 2.27
CA GLU A 176 -5.62 9.09 2.94
C GLU A 176 -5.86 9.04 4.45
N ARG A 177 -4.76 9.09 5.20
CA ARG A 177 -4.82 9.18 6.64
C ARG A 177 -5.32 10.58 6.97
N CYS A 178 -6.48 10.67 7.62
CA CYS A 178 -6.94 11.93 8.16
C CYS A 178 -5.90 12.39 9.20
N CYS A 179 -5.19 13.47 8.89
CA CYS A 179 -4.44 14.22 9.90
C CYS A 179 -5.47 14.91 10.78
N THR A 180 -6.00 14.21 11.78
CA THR A 180 -6.78 14.87 12.83
C THR A 180 -5.81 15.71 13.65
N LEU A 181 -5.61 16.96 13.24
CA LEU A 181 -5.05 17.98 14.12
C LEU A 181 -6.08 18.20 15.23
N GLN A 182 -5.96 17.45 16.33
CA GLN A 182 -6.65 17.80 17.55
C GLN A 182 -5.99 19.07 18.09
N SER A 183 -6.55 20.24 17.75
CA SER A 183 -6.31 21.43 18.55
C SER A 183 -7.20 21.33 19.79
N THR A 184 -6.62 20.98 20.93
CA THR A 184 -7.30 21.18 22.21
C THR A 184 -7.31 22.67 22.49
N ILE A 185 -8.47 23.31 22.40
CA ILE A 185 -8.68 24.64 22.95
C ILE A 185 -8.82 24.44 24.46
N VAL A 186 -7.80 24.81 25.23
CA VAL A 186 -7.89 24.84 26.69
C VAL A 186 -8.79 26.02 27.07
N LEU A 187 -10.04 25.75 27.44
CA LEU A 187 -10.90 26.74 28.07
C LEU A 187 -10.45 26.88 29.53
N ASN A 188 -10.04 28.08 29.94
CA ASN A 188 -9.61 28.42 31.30
C ASN A 188 -10.77 28.46 32.32
N HIS A 189 -11.66 27.46 32.32
CA HIS A 189 -12.68 27.33 33.35
C HIS A 189 -12.37 26.11 34.20
N LEU A 190 -12.01 26.33 35.46
CA LEU A 190 -11.87 25.28 36.48
C LEU A 190 -13.23 24.58 36.64
N PRO A 191 -13.38 23.29 36.27
CA PRO A 191 -14.53 22.50 36.70
C PRO A 191 -14.24 22.00 38.12
N ASP A 192 -15.28 21.92 38.94
CA ASP A 192 -15.23 21.35 40.27
C ASP A 192 -14.59 19.94 40.25
N GLY A 193 -13.67 19.68 41.17
CA GLY A 193 -12.83 18.47 41.20
C GLY A 193 -13.59 17.14 41.28
N ASN A 194 -14.91 17.16 41.54
CA ASN A 194 -15.77 15.99 41.62
C ASN A 194 -16.21 15.45 40.25
N ASP A 195 -16.26 16.27 39.20
CA ASP A 195 -16.82 15.84 37.89
C ASP A 195 -15.85 14.95 37.08
N LEU A 196 -14.59 14.95 37.47
CA LEU A 196 -13.48 14.35 36.72
C LEU A 196 -13.25 12.88 37.08
N LEU A 197 -13.62 12.48 38.30
CA LEU A 197 -13.63 11.06 38.72
C LEU A 197 -14.67 10.25 37.94
N HIS A 198 -15.71 10.91 37.41
CA HIS A 198 -16.73 10.27 36.58
C HIS A 198 -16.31 10.09 35.11
N LYS A 199 -15.40 10.93 34.57
CA LYS A 199 -14.88 10.79 33.19
C LYS A 199 -13.95 9.59 33.01
N PHE A 200 -13.28 9.15 34.07
CA PHE A 200 -12.41 7.98 34.03
C PHE A 200 -12.98 6.86 34.89
N SER A 201 -13.46 5.80 34.24
CA SER A 201 -13.97 4.57 34.90
C SER A 201 -12.94 3.83 35.78
N SER A 202 -11.71 4.30 35.88
CA SER A 202 -10.68 3.69 36.72
C SER A 202 -9.53 4.65 37.02
N LEU A 203 -9.18 4.76 38.31
CA LEU A 203 -7.98 5.47 38.79
C LEU A 203 -6.69 4.96 38.11
N SER A 204 -6.65 3.68 37.74
CA SER A 204 -5.52 3.08 37.03
C SER A 204 -5.37 3.62 35.60
N LYS A 205 -6.46 4.03 34.94
CA LYS A 205 -6.40 4.72 33.64
C LYS A 205 -5.81 6.12 33.80
N LEU A 206 -6.29 6.87 34.80
CA LEU A 206 -5.79 8.21 35.10
C LEU A 206 -4.29 8.19 35.40
N LYS A 207 -3.84 7.27 36.28
CA LYS A 207 -2.41 7.11 36.60
C LYS A 207 -1.56 6.86 35.36
N ARG A 208 -2.01 6.00 34.42
CA ARG A 208 -1.29 5.73 33.16
C ARG A 208 -1.15 6.97 32.28
N VAL A 209 -2.22 7.77 32.16
CA VAL A 209 -2.17 9.01 31.37
C VAL A 209 -1.16 10.00 31.95
N ILE A 210 -1.10 10.15 33.27
CA ILE A 210 -0.13 11.05 33.92
C ILE A 210 1.30 10.58 33.68
N TYR A 211 1.57 9.26 33.76
CA TYR A 211 2.89 8.72 33.44
C TYR A 211 3.29 8.94 31.97
N CYS A 212 2.34 8.84 31.03
CA CYS A 212 2.59 9.16 29.62
C CYS A 212 2.95 10.65 29.43
N LEU A 213 2.24 11.57 30.10
CA LEU A 213 2.54 13.00 30.05
C LEU A 213 3.92 13.31 30.65
N ARG A 214 4.26 12.68 31.78
CA ARG A 214 5.60 12.77 32.39
C ARG A 214 6.68 12.28 31.43
N PHE A 215 6.45 11.15 30.76
CA PHE A 215 7.39 10.60 29.78
C PHE A 215 7.64 11.60 28.65
N VAL A 216 6.58 12.15 28.06
CA VAL A 216 6.68 13.19 27.01
C VAL A 216 7.43 14.43 27.51
N ASN A 217 7.15 14.89 28.73
CA ASN A 217 7.85 16.03 29.33
C ASN A 217 9.35 15.75 29.52
N ASN A 218 9.71 14.57 30.02
CA ASN A 218 11.10 14.16 30.21
C ASN A 218 11.85 13.95 28.87
N CYS A 219 11.13 13.60 27.80
CA CYS A 219 11.71 13.56 26.44
C CYS A 219 11.96 14.97 25.90
N LYS A 220 11.13 15.96 26.24
CA LYS A 220 11.28 17.35 25.82
C LYS A 220 12.32 18.12 26.64
N ASN A 221 12.41 17.86 27.95
CA ASN A 221 13.35 18.51 28.87
C ASN A 221 14.36 17.50 29.42
N SER A 222 15.48 17.35 28.72
CA SER A 222 16.54 16.40 29.08
C SER A 222 17.31 16.78 30.36
N LYS A 223 17.30 18.07 30.74
CA LYS A 223 18.10 18.62 31.85
C LYS A 223 17.43 18.53 33.22
N ASP A 224 16.10 18.45 33.29
CA ASP A 224 15.35 18.41 34.55
C ASP A 224 14.24 17.35 34.46
N LYS A 225 14.62 16.10 34.73
CA LYS A 225 13.74 14.94 34.59
C LYS A 225 12.98 14.69 35.87
N THR A 226 11.65 14.59 35.77
CA THR A 226 10.81 14.21 36.90
C THR A 226 10.86 12.69 37.10
N ILE A 227 11.35 12.25 38.25
CA ILE A 227 11.52 10.82 38.63
C ILE A 227 10.89 10.60 40.02
N GLY A 228 10.43 9.39 40.30
CA GLY A 228 9.85 9.01 41.60
C GLY A 228 8.32 9.00 41.63
N PHE A 229 7.72 9.14 42.81
CA PHE A 229 6.26 9.14 42.98
C PHE A 229 5.58 10.28 42.21
N LEU A 230 4.29 10.12 41.90
CA LEU A 230 3.47 11.16 41.26
C LEU A 230 3.34 12.36 42.18
N LYS A 231 3.79 13.54 41.71
CA LYS A 231 3.62 14.80 42.45
C LYS A 231 2.20 15.31 42.24
N THR A 232 1.66 15.99 43.25
CA THR A 232 0.33 16.64 43.19
C THR A 232 0.22 17.63 42.03
N ASN A 233 1.29 18.34 41.71
CA ASN A 233 1.34 19.24 40.56
C ASN A 233 1.21 18.53 39.20
N GLU A 234 1.72 17.29 39.07
CA GLU A 234 1.57 16.50 37.84
C GLU A 234 0.16 15.96 37.68
N LEU A 235 -0.50 15.67 38.80
CA LEU A 235 -1.92 15.35 38.82
C LEU A 235 -2.73 16.55 38.32
N ASN A 236 -2.50 17.75 38.88
CA ASN A 236 -3.18 18.98 38.50
C ASN A 236 -2.92 19.38 37.05
N ASN A 237 -1.68 19.29 36.56
CA ASN A 237 -1.34 19.60 35.17
C ASN A 237 -1.95 18.60 34.18
N ALA A 238 -1.98 17.30 34.52
CA ALA A 238 -2.68 16.33 33.71
C ALA A 238 -4.19 16.60 33.68
N LEU A 239 -4.77 17.10 34.79
CA LEU A 239 -6.17 17.52 34.85
C LEU A 239 -6.43 18.71 33.91
N TYR A 240 -5.54 19.72 33.86
CA TYR A 240 -5.64 20.85 32.92
C TYR A 240 -5.56 20.45 31.43
N ILE A 241 -4.80 19.41 31.08
CA ILE A 241 -4.63 18.95 29.69
C ILE A 241 -5.80 18.09 29.20
N LEU A 242 -6.55 17.48 30.13
CA LEU A 242 -7.63 16.52 29.84
C LEU A 242 -9.04 17.13 29.84
N ILE A 243 -9.17 18.38 30.28
CA ILE A 243 -10.39 19.20 30.18
C ILE A 243 -10.32 20.01 28.89
#